data_AF-A0A0R1TSQ6-F1
#
_entry.id   AF-A0A0R1TSQ6-F1
#
_cell.length_a   1.000
_cell.length_b   1.000
_cell.length_c   1.000
_cell.angle_alpha   90.00
_cell.angle_beta   90.00
_cell.angle_gamma   90.00
#
_symmetry.space_group_name_H-M   'P 1'
#
loop_
_entity.id
_entity.type
_entity.pdbx_description
1 polymer ?
#
loop_
_entity_poly.entity_id
_entity_poly.type
_entity_poly.pdbx_seq_one_letter_code
_entity_poly.pdbx_strand_id
1 'polypeptide(L)'
;MFKEMLNYLQNHYDLSNTIVLSNSDGGSGYEPEVFQELTLGCKQHEHFLDRYHLNRKIRERMYFCPQELLNKMMVAVKNIQKMT
;
A
#
# COMPACT_ATOMS: atom_id res chain seq x y z
N MET A 1 -0.19 17.71 -11.52
CA MET A 1 -1.09 16.55 -11.42
C MET A 1 -1.28 16.04 -9.99
N PHE A 2 -0.30 15.38 -9.35
CA PHE A 2 -0.51 14.82 -7.99
C PHE A 2 -0.84 15.89 -6.92
N LYS A 3 -0.04 16.97 -6.86
CA LYS A 3 -0.28 18.10 -5.94
C LYS A 3 -1.61 18.83 -6.15
N GLU A 4 -2.10 18.89 -7.38
CA GLU A 4 -3.38 19.54 -7.69
C GLU A 4 -4.55 18.72 -7.16
N MET A 5 -4.47 17.39 -7.29
CA MET A 5 -5.48 16.48 -6.75
C MET A 5 -5.49 16.50 -5.21
N LEU A 6 -4.32 16.52 -4.58
CA LEU A 6 -4.21 16.69 -3.12
C LEU A 6 -4.83 18.01 -2.65
N ASN A 7 -4.46 19.13 -3.28
CA ASN A 7 -5.03 20.43 -2.95
C ASN A 7 -6.55 20.43 -3.14
N TYR A 8 -7.06 19.79 -4.19
CA TYR A 8 -8.49 19.68 -4.39
C TYR A 8 -9.15 18.91 -3.24
N LEU A 9 -8.63 17.73 -2.88
CA LEU A 9 -9.18 16.93 -1.79
C LEU A 9 -9.18 17.70 -0.46
N GLN A 10 -8.06 18.34 -0.11
CA GLN A 10 -7.93 19.08 1.16
C GLN A 10 -8.81 20.33 1.21
N ASN A 11 -9.05 21.00 0.08
CA ASN A 11 -9.88 22.20 0.04
C ASN A 11 -11.39 21.92 -0.06
N HIS A 12 -11.77 20.74 -0.54
CA HIS A 12 -13.18 20.42 -0.81
C HIS A 12 -13.78 19.38 0.13
N TYR A 13 -12.96 18.61 0.87
CA TYR A 13 -13.43 17.55 1.74
C TYR A 13 -12.81 17.67 3.13
N ASP A 14 -13.64 17.56 4.17
CA ASP A 14 -13.18 17.36 5.53
C ASP A 14 -13.07 15.85 5.80
N LEU A 15 -11.84 15.38 6.01
CA LEU A 15 -11.56 13.98 6.28
C LEU A 15 -11.57 13.63 7.78
N SER A 16 -11.80 14.59 8.67
CA SER A 16 -11.64 14.44 10.13
C SER A 16 -12.45 13.30 10.75
N ASN A 17 -13.56 12.89 10.12
CA ASN A 17 -14.36 11.73 10.52
C ASN A 17 -14.43 10.61 9.46
N THR A 18 -13.46 10.59 8.54
CA THR A 18 -13.38 9.66 7.42
C THR A 18 -12.29 8.63 7.65
N ILE A 19 -12.61 7.36 7.40
CA ILE A 19 -11.63 6.27 7.33
C ILE A 19 -11.16 6.15 5.88
N VAL A 20 -9.86 6.24 5.65
CA VAL A 20 -9.26 6.09 4.32
C VAL A 20 -8.60 4.72 4.23
N LEU A 21 -8.94 3.97 3.20
CA LEU A 21 -8.30 2.68 2.87
C LEU A 21 -7.55 2.85 1.55
N SER A 22 -6.24 2.60 1.53
CA SER A 22 -5.45 2.64 0.30
C SER A 22 -4.75 1.32 0.03
N ASN A 23 -4.65 0.93 -1.24
CA ASN A 23 -3.95 -0.27 -1.69
C ASN A 23 -2.95 0.11 -2.79
N SER A 24 -1.71 -0.38 -2.68
CA SER A 24 -0.65 -0.10 -3.66
C SER A 24 0.02 -1.39 -4.16
N ASP A 25 0.34 -1.41 -5.46
CA ASP A 25 1.22 -2.39 -6.07
C ASP A 25 2.72 -2.01 -5.98
N GLY A 26 3.00 -0.80 -5.47
CA GLY A 26 4.33 -0.21 -5.38
C GLY A 26 4.90 0.18 -6.74
N GLY A 27 4.06 0.72 -7.63
CA GLY A 27 4.47 1.42 -8.84
C GLY A 27 5.11 2.79 -8.55
N SER A 28 5.84 3.32 -9.53
CA SER A 28 6.48 4.64 -9.43
C SER A 28 5.43 5.75 -9.27
N GLY A 29 5.67 6.69 -8.35
CA GLY A 29 4.73 7.78 -8.05
C GLY A 29 3.67 7.44 -7.01
N TYR A 30 3.75 6.25 -6.40
CA TYR A 30 2.90 5.80 -5.29
C TYR A 30 3.75 5.29 -4.13
N GLU A 31 4.77 6.07 -3.79
CA GLU A 31 5.61 5.87 -2.62
C GLU A 31 4.81 6.15 -1.32
N PRO A 32 5.26 5.65 -0.15
CA PRO A 32 4.53 5.82 1.10
C PRO A 32 4.18 7.28 1.44
N GLU A 33 5.05 8.22 1.08
CA GLU A 33 4.90 9.65 1.33
C GLU A 33 3.68 10.24 0.60
N VAL A 34 3.40 9.75 -0.61
CA VAL A 34 2.25 10.11 -1.44
C VAL A 34 0.95 9.77 -0.71
N PHE A 35 0.88 8.59 -0.08
CA PHE A 35 -0.30 8.19 0.68
C PHE A 35 -0.45 8.96 1.99
N GLN A 36 0.66 9.27 2.67
CA GLN A 36 0.61 10.10 3.88
C GLN A 36 0.04 11.50 3.61
N GLU A 37 0.46 12.14 2.50
CA GLU A 37 -0.10 13.42 2.10
C GLU A 37 -1.60 13.33 1.74
N LEU A 38 -2.02 12.24 1.09
CA LEU A 38 -3.42 11.99 0.72
C LEU A 38 -4.34 11.82 1.92
N THR A 39 -3.85 11.20 2.98
CA THR A 39 -4.64 10.87 4.16
C THR A 39 -4.49 11.87 5.29
N LEU A 40 -3.84 13.01 5.02
CA LEU A 40 -3.63 14.04 6.02
C LEU A 40 -4.97 14.53 6.56
N GLY A 41 -5.11 14.54 7.89
CA GLY A 41 -6.33 14.98 8.57
C GLY A 41 -7.46 13.95 8.54
N CYS A 42 -7.26 12.74 8.01
CA CYS A 42 -8.26 11.69 8.15
C CYS A 42 -8.34 11.15 9.58
N LYS A 43 -9.48 10.55 9.95
CA LYS A 43 -9.66 9.91 11.25
C LYS A 43 -8.73 8.71 11.44
N GLN A 44 -8.59 7.92 10.38
CA GLN A 44 -7.84 6.68 10.36
C GLN A 44 -7.44 6.36 8.92
N HIS A 45 -6.19 5.93 8.76
CA HIS A 45 -5.66 5.47 7.48
C HIS A 45 -5.13 4.05 7.63
N GLU A 46 -5.62 3.15 6.78
CA GLU A 46 -5.09 1.81 6.62
C GLU A 46 -4.52 1.64 5.21
N HIS A 47 -3.27 1.21 5.15
CA HIS A 47 -2.57 0.98 3.90
C HIS A 47 -2.29 -0.50 3.69
N PHE A 48 -2.66 -1.01 2.52
CA PHE A 48 -2.48 -2.38 2.12
C PHE A 48 -1.53 -2.47 0.92
N LEU A 49 -0.70 -3.50 0.93
CA LEU A 49 0.06 -3.88 -0.25
C LEU A 49 -0.68 -4.97 -1.00
N ASP A 50 -0.73 -4.86 -2.33
CA ASP A 50 -1.40 -5.85 -3.15
C ASP A 50 -0.62 -7.16 -3.14
N ARG A 51 -1.26 -8.19 -2.56
CA ARG A 51 -0.75 -9.55 -2.47
C ARG A 51 -0.37 -10.14 -3.82
N TYR A 52 -1.12 -9.85 -4.89
CA TYR A 52 -0.79 -10.38 -6.21
C TYR A 52 0.57 -9.85 -6.68
N HIS A 53 0.75 -8.54 -6.60
CA HIS A 53 1.98 -7.86 -6.99
C HIS A 53 3.16 -8.22 -6.09
N LEU A 54 2.95 -8.35 -4.78
CA LEU A 54 3.97 -8.84 -3.86
C LEU A 54 4.43 -10.26 -4.19
N ASN A 55 3.50 -11.19 -4.40
CA ASN A 55 3.84 -12.57 -4.75
C ASN A 55 4.55 -12.66 -6.12
N ARG A 56 4.15 -11.82 -7.08
CA ARG A 56 4.84 -11.69 -8.36
C ARG A 56 6.28 -11.22 -8.17
N LYS A 57 6.50 -10.14 -7.41
CA LYS A 57 7.84 -9.60 -7.08
C LYS A 57 8.70 -10.62 -6.32
N ILE A 58 8.14 -11.39 -5.40
CA ILE A 58 8.86 -12.48 -4.71
C ILE A 58 9.36 -13.51 -5.72
N ARG A 59 8.49 -13.99 -6.63
CA ARG A 59 8.90 -14.97 -7.66
C ARG A 59 9.94 -14.41 -8.62
N GLU A 60 9.77 -13.17 -9.08
CA GLU A 60 10.67 -12.53 -10.04
C GLU A 60 12.04 -12.19 -9.44
N ARG A 61 12.08 -11.72 -8.19
CA ARG A 61 13.31 -11.17 -7.59
C ARG A 61 14.06 -12.17 -6.71
N MET A 62 13.37 -13.17 -6.17
CA MET A 62 13.95 -14.18 -5.28
C MET A 62 14.05 -15.55 -5.95
N TYR A 63 13.99 -15.61 -7.29
CA TYR A 63 13.99 -16.88 -8.04
C TYR A 63 15.20 -17.78 -7.76
N PHE A 64 16.30 -17.22 -7.27
CA PHE A 64 17.52 -17.94 -6.89
C PHE A 64 17.45 -18.61 -5.51
N CYS A 65 16.44 -18.28 -4.70
CA CYS A 65 16.25 -18.87 -3.38
C CYS A 65 15.65 -20.27 -3.47
N PRO A 66 15.88 -21.13 -2.46
CA PRO A 66 15.21 -22.42 -2.35
C PRO A 66 13.67 -22.25 -2.36
N GLN A 67 12.98 -23.19 -3.02
CA GLN A 67 11.52 -23.16 -3.14
C GLN A 67 10.81 -23.11 -1.78
N GLU A 68 11.38 -23.76 -0.75
CA GLU A 68 10.86 -23.70 0.61
C GLU A 68 10.83 -22.27 1.16
N LEU A 69 11.88 -21.48 0.91
CA LEU A 69 11.96 -20.10 1.35
C LEU A 69 10.95 -19.22 0.60
N LEU A 70 10.83 -19.40 -0.72
CA LEU A 70 9.80 -18.72 -1.53
C LEU A 70 8.39 -18.98 -1.01
N ASN A 71 8.09 -20.24 -0.68
CA ASN A 71 6.79 -20.61 -0.11
C ASN A 71 6.55 -19.96 1.25
N LYS A 72 7.55 -19.94 2.14
CA LYS A 72 7.46 -19.25 3.43
C LYS A 72 7.22 -17.75 3.28
N MET A 73 7.89 -17.09 2.33
CA MET A 73 7.68 -15.67 2.02
C MET A 73 6.25 -15.40 1.53
N MET A 74 5.73 -16.20 0.60
CA MET A 74 4.36 -16.05 0.10
C MET A 74 3.30 -16.28 1.20
N VAL A 75 3.54 -17.24 2.11
CA VAL A 75 2.68 -17.47 3.29
C VAL A 75 2.73 -16.28 4.25
N ALA A 76 3.92 -15.72 4.51
CA ALA A 76 4.06 -14.54 5.36
C ALA A 76 3.26 -13.35 4.82
N VAL A 77 3.34 -13.07 3.50
CA VAL A 77 2.53 -12.02 2.85
C VAL A 77 1.03 -12.22 3.05
N LYS A 78 0.54 -13.47 3.03
CA LYS A 78 -0.88 -13.77 3.29
C LYS A 78 -1.32 -13.42 4.72
N ASN A 79 -0.40 -13.43 5.68
CA ASN A 79 -0.69 -13.18 7.10
C ASN A 79 -0.54 -11.71 7.50
N ILE A 80 0.25 -10.91 6.76
CA ILE A 80 0.44 -9.48 7.04
C ILE A 80 -0.88 -8.68 6.93
N GLN A 81 -1.75 -9.04 5.99
CA GLN A 81 -3.08 -8.43 5.83
C GLN A 81 -4.07 -8.72 6.98
N LYS A 82 -3.68 -9.51 7.99
CA LYS A 82 -4.51 -9.80 9.17
C LYS A 82 -4.12 -9.00 10.42
N MET A 83 -3.02 -8.23 10.36
CA MET A 83 -2.43 -7.54 11.51
C MET A 83 -2.57 -6.00 11.47
N THR A 84 -2.85 -5.44 10.30
CA THR A 84 -3.40 -4.08 10.11
C THR A 84 -4.90 -4.16 10.03
#